data_AF-A0A978URF6-F1
#
_entry.id   AF-A0A978URF6-F1
#
_cell.length_a   1.000
_cell.length_b   1.000
_cell.length_c   1.000
_cell.angle_alpha   90.00
_cell.angle_beta   90.00
_cell.angle_gamma   90.00
#
_symmetry.space_group_name_H-M   'P 1'
#
loop_
_entity.id
_entity.type
_entity.pdbx_description
1 polymer ?
#
loop_
_entity_poly.entity_id
_entity_poly.type
_entity_poly.pdbx_seq_one_letter_code
_entity_poly.pdbx_strand_id
1 'polypeptide(L)'
;MEMPAFSRSSSHEEDDDNKEALKWAELQRLPTYNRLKKGLLVTGSSGQSREVDVRNLGFQERKELVDRLVGEDEEDHSEFLFKLKNRFDRMGISLPTIEVRYEHLNIDAEAYFGSRALPTCLTFCVNLLEGFFSFLHILPTRKKQFSILKDVSGIIKPGRMTLLLGPPSSGKTTLLLALAGKLDPNLKFSGRVTYNGHDMREFVPQRAAAYVDQYDLHIGEMTVRETLAFSARCQGVGSRYGSKQGLNIEDLSS
;
A
#
# COMPACT_ATOMS: atom_id res chain seq x y z
N MET A 1 -40.76 -8.32 55.73
CA MET A 1 -40.58 -7.59 54.46
C MET A 1 -39.68 -8.47 53.60
N GLU A 2 -40.29 -9.38 52.85
CA GLU A 2 -39.56 -10.34 52.02
C GLU A 2 -39.23 -9.71 50.66
N MET A 3 -37.97 -9.83 50.25
CA MET A 3 -37.53 -9.44 48.91
C MET A 3 -37.70 -10.62 47.95
N PRO A 4 -38.31 -10.45 46.77
CA PRO A 4 -38.27 -11.49 45.75
C PRO A 4 -36.90 -11.44 45.04
N ALA A 5 -36.17 -12.54 45.11
CA ALA A 5 -34.98 -12.77 44.30
C ALA A 5 -35.40 -12.96 42.83
N PHE A 6 -35.11 -11.98 41.98
CA PHE A 6 -35.17 -12.15 40.53
C PHE A 6 -34.04 -13.08 40.08
N SER A 7 -34.28 -14.40 40.10
CA SER A 7 -33.50 -15.36 39.31
C SER A 7 -33.94 -15.24 37.85
N ARG A 8 -33.25 -14.39 37.09
CA ARG A 8 -33.49 -14.21 35.66
C ARG A 8 -32.35 -14.86 34.87
N SER A 9 -32.54 -16.15 34.58
CA SER A 9 -32.09 -16.86 33.37
C SER A 9 -30.63 -16.73 32.92
N SER A 10 -29.70 -17.44 33.57
CA SER A 10 -28.36 -17.73 33.03
C SER A 10 -28.37 -18.83 31.94
N SER A 11 -29.44 -19.62 31.84
CA SER A 11 -29.51 -20.76 30.92
C SER A 11 -29.72 -20.37 29.45
N HIS A 12 -30.24 -19.18 29.17
CA HIS A 12 -30.56 -18.77 27.80
C HIS A 12 -29.35 -18.18 27.07
N GLU A 13 -28.42 -17.55 27.80
CA GLU A 13 -27.16 -17.02 27.26
C GLU A 13 -26.18 -18.16 26.96
N GLU A 14 -26.04 -19.14 27.88
CA GLU A 14 -25.20 -20.32 27.67
C GLU A 14 -25.63 -21.17 26.45
N ASP A 15 -26.94 -21.30 26.22
CA ASP A 15 -27.48 -22.07 25.10
C ASP A 15 -27.22 -21.39 23.74
N ASP A 16 -27.26 -20.06 23.67
CA ASP A 16 -26.97 -19.34 22.42
C ASP A 16 -25.47 -19.30 22.13
N ASP A 17 -24.61 -19.06 23.13
CA ASP A 17 -23.15 -19.14 22.99
C ASP A 17 -22.71 -20.52 22.49
N ASN A 18 -23.34 -21.59 22.99
CA ASN A 18 -23.04 -22.95 22.56
C ASN A 18 -23.49 -23.22 21.10
N LYS A 19 -24.62 -22.65 20.66
CA LYS A 19 -25.04 -22.70 19.25
C LYS A 19 -24.11 -21.90 18.35
N GLU A 20 -23.60 -20.76 18.81
CA GLU A 20 -22.61 -19.98 18.05
C GLU A 20 -21.33 -20.78 17.88
N ALA A 21 -20.82 -21.36 18.96
CA ALA A 21 -19.61 -22.19 18.95
C ALA A 21 -19.73 -23.37 17.97
N LEU A 22 -20.91 -24.01 17.91
CA LEU A 22 -21.20 -25.07 16.94
C LEU A 22 -21.15 -24.56 15.49
N LYS A 23 -21.77 -23.41 15.18
CA LYS A 23 -21.72 -22.80 13.84
C LYS A 23 -20.29 -22.38 13.46
N TRP A 24 -19.51 -21.88 14.42
CA TRP A 24 -18.09 -21.56 14.20
C TRP A 24 -17.26 -22.81 13.89
N ALA A 25 -17.51 -23.93 14.58
CA ALA A 25 -16.85 -25.20 14.32
C ALA A 25 -17.19 -25.77 12.93
N GLU A 26 -18.44 -25.61 12.48
CA GLU A 26 -18.86 -25.98 11.12
C GLU A 26 -18.15 -25.14 10.05
N LEU A 27 -18.05 -23.82 10.26
CA LEU A 27 -17.31 -22.93 9.36
C LEU A 27 -15.81 -23.26 9.29
N GLN A 28 -15.21 -23.65 10.41
CA GLN A 28 -13.80 -24.05 10.45
C GLN A 28 -13.53 -25.36 9.71
N ARG A 29 -14.53 -26.24 9.63
CA ARG A 29 -14.48 -27.50 8.87
C ARG A 29 -14.64 -27.32 7.36
N LEU A 30 -15.06 -26.14 6.89
CA LEU A 30 -15.17 -25.87 5.46
C LEU A 30 -13.80 -25.87 4.75
N PRO A 31 -13.74 -26.30 3.47
CA PRO A 31 -12.56 -26.14 2.64
C PRO A 31 -12.09 -24.68 2.60
N THR A 32 -10.77 -24.45 2.54
CA THR A 32 -10.14 -23.11 2.64
C THR A 32 -10.80 -22.06 1.74
N TYR A 33 -11.25 -22.46 0.54
CA TYR A 33 -11.94 -21.59 -0.41
C TYR A 33 -13.33 -21.12 0.06
N ASN A 34 -14.13 -22.00 0.67
CA ASN A 34 -15.47 -21.67 1.16
C ASN A 34 -15.41 -20.88 2.46
N ARG A 35 -14.41 -21.17 3.31
CA ARG A 35 -14.16 -20.45 4.57
C ARG A 35 -13.82 -18.96 4.36
N LEU A 36 -13.26 -18.59 3.21
CA LEU A 36 -12.97 -17.19 2.87
C LEU A 36 -14.21 -16.40 2.44
N LYS A 37 -15.30 -17.08 2.07
CA LYS A 37 -16.49 -16.44 1.52
C LYS A 37 -17.63 -16.34 2.52
N LYS A 38 -17.63 -17.22 3.52
CA LYS A 38 -18.69 -17.30 4.52
C LYS A 38 -18.25 -16.69 5.84
N GLY A 39 -19.13 -15.93 6.48
CA GLY A 39 -18.94 -15.35 7.79
C GLY A 39 -20.23 -15.43 8.62
N LEU A 40 -20.11 -15.30 9.94
CA LEU A 40 -21.26 -15.16 10.83
C LEU A 40 -21.55 -13.68 11.01
N LEU A 41 -22.80 -13.32 10.77
CA LEU A 41 -23.32 -11.97 10.98
C LEU A 41 -24.38 -12.07 12.07
N VAL A 42 -24.14 -11.40 13.21
CA VAL A 42 -25.10 -11.30 14.30
C VAL A 42 -26.06 -10.16 13.96
N THR A 43 -27.36 -10.41 13.82
CA THR A 43 -28.32 -9.33 13.53
C THR A 43 -28.88 -8.78 14.86
N GLY A 44 -29.08 -7.46 14.95
CA GLY A 44 -29.42 -6.75 16.19
C GLY A 44 -30.63 -7.28 16.98
N SER A 45 -30.63 -6.92 18.27
CA SER A 45 -31.55 -7.18 19.41
C SER A 45 -31.92 -8.63 19.76
N SER A 46 -31.78 -9.58 18.84
CA SER A 46 -32.20 -10.99 19.06
C SER A 46 -31.05 -11.97 19.30
N GLY A 47 -29.79 -11.53 19.23
CA GLY A 47 -28.60 -12.39 19.42
C GLY A 47 -28.42 -13.47 18.34
N GLN A 48 -29.28 -13.54 17.32
CA GLN A 48 -29.22 -14.62 16.35
C GLN A 48 -28.07 -14.42 15.36
N SER A 49 -27.09 -15.31 15.44
CA SER A 49 -26.01 -15.43 14.48
C SER A 49 -26.46 -16.17 13.21
N ARG A 50 -26.39 -15.50 12.06
CA ARG A 50 -26.70 -16.09 10.75
C ARG A 50 -25.43 -16.34 9.96
N GLU A 51 -25.32 -17.51 9.35
CA GLU A 51 -24.27 -17.78 8.34
C GLU A 51 -24.60 -16.98 7.09
N VAL A 52 -23.67 -16.14 6.64
CA VAL A 52 -23.86 -15.29 5.47
C VAL A 52 -22.67 -15.40 4.52
N ASP A 53 -22.97 -15.44 3.22
CA ASP A 53 -21.94 -15.30 2.18
C ASP A 53 -21.60 -13.81 2.05
N VAL A 54 -20.39 -13.44 2.46
CA VAL A 54 -19.88 -12.06 2.46
C VAL A 54 -19.88 -11.46 1.05
N ARG A 55 -19.77 -12.28 0.00
CA ARG A 55 -19.80 -11.79 -1.39
C ARG A 55 -21.22 -11.52 -1.88
N ASN A 56 -22.21 -12.19 -1.30
CA ASN A 56 -23.62 -12.08 -1.69
C ASN A 56 -24.50 -11.47 -0.59
N LEU A 57 -23.95 -10.50 0.15
CA LEU A 57 -24.69 -9.70 1.12
C LEU A 57 -25.66 -8.73 0.41
N GLY A 58 -26.90 -8.71 0.87
CA GLY A 58 -27.89 -7.70 0.49
C GLY A 58 -27.45 -6.29 0.90
N PHE A 59 -28.09 -5.25 0.35
CA PHE A 59 -27.72 -3.86 0.63
C PHE A 59 -27.84 -3.52 2.13
N GLN A 60 -28.93 -3.95 2.77
CA GLN A 60 -29.20 -3.66 4.19
C GLN A 60 -28.20 -4.38 5.11
N GLU A 61 -27.95 -5.67 4.89
CA GLU A 61 -26.98 -6.45 5.66
C GLU A 61 -25.55 -5.90 5.52
N ARG A 62 -25.20 -5.45 4.31
CA ARG A 62 -23.90 -4.83 4.05
C ARG A 62 -23.77 -3.49 4.77
N LYS A 63 -24.82 -2.68 4.78
CA LYS A 63 -24.85 -1.42 5.52
C LYS A 63 -24.69 -1.65 7.02
N GLU A 64 -25.47 -2.57 7.60
CA GLU A 64 -25.35 -2.95 9.01
C GLU A 64 -23.98 -3.53 9.39
N LEU A 65 -23.34 -4.25 8.47
CA LEU A 65 -21.98 -4.75 8.68
C LEU A 65 -20.94 -3.62 8.63
N VAL A 66 -21.07 -2.68 7.68
CA VAL A 66 -20.16 -1.54 7.57
C VAL A 66 -20.34 -0.60 8.77
N ASP A 67 -21.58 -0.27 9.14
CA ASP A 67 -21.89 0.60 10.27
C ASP A 67 -21.36 -0.01 11.58
N ARG A 68 -21.33 -1.34 11.74
CA ARG A 68 -20.71 -1.98 12.92
C ARG A 68 -19.19 -2.08 12.88
N LEU A 69 -18.59 -2.10 11.69
CA LEU A 69 -17.13 -2.20 11.55
C LEU A 69 -16.46 -0.83 11.55
N VAL A 70 -17.18 0.22 11.15
CA VAL A 70 -16.65 1.56 10.86
C VAL A 70 -17.44 2.66 11.57
N GLY A 71 -18.68 2.42 11.98
CA GLY A 71 -19.62 3.47 12.39
C GLY A 71 -19.63 3.83 13.87
N GLU A 72 -18.65 3.41 14.65
CA GLU A 72 -18.41 3.93 16.00
C GLU A 72 -17.11 4.77 15.95
N ASP A 73 -17.06 5.85 16.73
CA ASP A 73 -16.20 7.04 16.62
C ASP A 73 -14.72 6.82 16.24
N GLU A 74 -13.96 7.87 15.88
CA GLU A 74 -12.53 7.75 15.44
C GLU A 74 -11.64 6.88 16.38
N GLU A 75 -12.00 6.75 17.66
CA GLU A 75 -11.33 5.87 18.62
C GLU A 75 -11.43 4.36 18.26
N ASP A 76 -12.53 3.91 17.66
CA ASP A 76 -12.81 2.49 17.34
C ASP A 76 -12.07 1.94 16.13
N HIS A 77 -11.59 2.81 15.23
CA HIS A 77 -10.77 2.35 14.10
C HIS A 77 -9.49 1.67 14.57
N SER A 78 -8.93 2.15 15.69
CA SER A 78 -7.75 1.56 16.30
C SER A 78 -8.03 0.14 16.83
N GLU A 79 -9.19 -0.06 17.45
CA GLU A 79 -9.63 -1.36 17.95
C GLU A 79 -9.89 -2.35 16.80
N PHE A 80 -10.55 -1.89 15.73
CA PHE A 80 -10.73 -2.69 14.52
C PHE A 80 -9.38 -3.15 13.92
N LEU A 81 -8.43 -2.22 13.75
CA LEU A 81 -7.10 -2.54 13.23
C LEU A 81 -6.34 -3.48 14.17
N PHE A 82 -6.48 -3.34 15.49
CA PHE A 82 -5.87 -4.23 16.47
C PHE A 82 -6.48 -5.63 16.42
N LYS A 83 -7.81 -5.75 16.33
CA LYS A 83 -8.53 -7.01 16.12
C LYS A 83 -8.06 -7.70 14.83
N LEU A 84 -7.88 -6.93 13.76
CA LEU A 84 -7.38 -7.43 12.47
C LEU A 84 -5.94 -7.94 12.59
N LYS A 85 -5.05 -7.18 13.24
CA LYS A 85 -3.66 -7.59 13.51
C LYS A 85 -3.62 -8.89 14.32
N ASN A 86 -4.36 -8.96 15.43
CA ASN A 86 -4.43 -10.16 16.27
C ASN A 86 -4.93 -11.39 15.49
N ARG A 87 -5.82 -11.19 14.50
CA ARG A 87 -6.26 -12.27 13.61
C ARG A 87 -5.12 -12.75 12.71
N PHE A 88 -4.32 -11.85 12.13
CA PHE A 88 -3.16 -12.26 11.35
C PHE A 88 -2.15 -13.05 12.20
N ASP A 89 -1.88 -12.56 13.41
CA ASP A 89 -0.94 -13.21 14.34
C ASP A 89 -1.43 -14.61 14.75
N ARG A 90 -2.72 -14.77 15.10
CA ARG A 90 -3.32 -16.08 15.41
C ARG A 90 -3.27 -17.06 14.24
N MET A 91 -3.33 -16.55 13.01
CA MET A 91 -3.30 -17.38 11.80
C MET A 91 -1.86 -17.69 11.35
N GLY A 92 -0.84 -17.23 12.09
CA GLY A 92 0.57 -17.40 11.73
C GLY A 92 0.95 -16.68 10.44
N ILE A 93 0.20 -15.65 10.04
CA ILE A 93 0.46 -14.89 8.81
C ILE A 93 1.48 -13.81 9.14
N SER A 94 2.75 -14.04 8.77
CA SER A 94 3.78 -13.00 8.83
C SER A 94 3.55 -11.97 7.73
N LEU A 95 3.27 -10.73 8.11
CA LEU A 95 3.21 -9.63 7.14
C LEU A 95 4.61 -9.40 6.54
N PRO A 96 4.73 -9.21 5.22
CA PRO A 96 6.01 -8.93 4.60
C PRO A 96 6.58 -7.63 5.18
N THR A 97 7.77 -7.70 5.76
CA THR A 97 8.49 -6.53 6.26
C THR A 97 9.48 -6.06 5.20
N ILE A 98 9.53 -4.75 4.98
CA ILE A 98 10.40 -4.13 3.98
C ILE A 98 11.28 -3.13 4.71
N GLU A 99 12.59 -3.40 4.73
CA GLU A 99 13.63 -2.43 5.05
C GLU A 99 14.12 -1.78 3.76
N VAL A 100 14.15 -0.45 3.72
CA VAL A 100 14.72 0.32 2.61
C VAL A 100 16.00 0.98 3.07
N ARG A 101 17.11 0.69 2.40
CA ARG A 101 18.41 1.31 2.66
C ARG A 101 18.88 2.08 1.44
N TYR A 102 19.37 3.29 1.66
CA TYR A 102 19.95 4.12 0.62
C TYR A 102 21.35 4.58 1.03
N GLU A 103 22.29 4.53 0.11
CA GLU A 103 23.70 4.81 0.33
C GLU A 103 24.24 5.70 -0.79
N HIS A 104 24.92 6.77 -0.40
CA HIS A 104 25.57 7.73 -1.30
C HIS A 104 24.68 8.23 -2.44
N LEU A 105 23.41 8.52 -2.11
CA LEU A 105 22.40 8.88 -3.09
C LEU A 105 22.62 10.31 -3.57
N ASN A 106 22.95 10.45 -4.86
CA ASN A 106 23.01 11.74 -5.55
C ASN A 106 21.99 11.80 -6.68
N ILE A 107 21.30 12.93 -6.77
CA ILE A 107 20.34 13.20 -7.83
C ILE A 107 20.66 14.54 -8.45
N ASP A 108 20.99 14.53 -9.73
CA ASP A 108 21.32 15.73 -10.49
C ASP A 108 20.28 16.00 -11.58
N ALA A 109 19.99 17.28 -11.78
CA ALA A 109 19.13 17.76 -12.85
C ALA A 109 19.96 18.53 -13.88
N GLU A 110 19.62 18.34 -15.15
CA GLU A 110 20.12 19.18 -16.24
C GLU A 110 19.13 20.31 -16.51
N ALA A 111 19.53 21.56 -16.25
CA ALA A 111 18.73 22.73 -16.62
C ALA A 111 19.50 23.64 -17.58
N TYR A 112 18.75 24.21 -18.54
CA TYR A 112 19.23 25.32 -19.36
C TYR A 112 19.11 26.61 -18.54
N PHE A 113 20.23 27.25 -18.23
CA PHE A 113 20.23 28.55 -17.55
C PHE A 113 20.10 29.70 -18.57
N GLY A 114 19.06 30.54 -18.42
CA GLY A 114 18.83 31.74 -19.25
C GLY A 114 17.34 32.06 -19.44
N SER A 115 17.02 33.16 -20.14
CA SER A 115 15.68 33.72 -20.41
C SER A 115 14.72 32.85 -21.27
N ARG A 116 14.88 31.52 -21.24
CA ARG A 116 14.15 30.54 -22.08
C ARG A 116 13.25 29.59 -21.29
N ALA A 117 12.85 29.95 -20.07
CA ALA A 117 11.95 29.14 -19.24
C ALA A 117 10.50 29.05 -19.77
N LEU A 118 10.16 29.74 -20.87
CA LEU A 118 8.86 29.66 -21.55
C LEU A 118 9.03 28.99 -22.93
N PRO A 119 8.30 27.90 -23.23
CA PRO A 119 8.35 27.24 -24.53
C PRO A 119 7.55 28.06 -25.55
N THR A 120 8.18 29.07 -26.15
CA THR A 120 7.64 29.74 -27.33
C THR A 120 8.16 29.02 -28.59
N CYS A 121 7.38 29.00 -29.68
CA CYS A 121 7.76 28.29 -30.93
C CYS A 121 9.16 28.65 -31.45
N LEU A 122 9.60 29.90 -31.26
CA LEU A 122 10.94 30.35 -31.61
C LEU A 122 12.03 29.66 -30.76
N THR A 123 11.79 29.47 -29.47
CA THR A 123 12.69 28.75 -28.56
C THR A 123 12.83 27.29 -28.97
N PHE A 124 11.74 26.66 -29.44
CA PHE A 124 11.77 25.28 -29.95
C PHE A 124 12.60 25.16 -31.24
N CYS A 125 12.39 26.05 -32.23
CA CYS A 125 13.18 26.04 -33.47
C CYS A 125 14.66 26.30 -33.21
N VAL A 126 14.98 27.23 -32.31
CA VAL A 126 16.39 27.50 -31.95
C VAL A 126 17.00 26.33 -31.20
N ASN A 127 16.28 25.65 -30.31
CA ASN A 127 16.78 24.45 -29.64
C ASN A 127 16.99 23.28 -30.62
N LEU A 128 16.14 23.13 -31.65
CA LEU A 128 16.29 22.12 -32.71
C LEU A 128 17.55 22.38 -33.56
N LEU A 129 17.76 23.64 -33.94
CA LEU A 129 18.96 24.07 -34.66
C LEU A 129 20.21 23.92 -33.80
N GLU A 130 20.16 24.30 -32.52
CA GLU A 130 21.28 24.11 -31.58
C GLU A 130 21.62 22.63 -31.37
N GLY A 131 20.62 21.73 -31.38
CA GLY A 131 20.82 20.28 -31.40
C GLY A 131 21.52 19.79 -32.68
N PHE A 132 21.16 20.33 -33.84
CA PHE A 132 21.81 20.04 -35.12
C PHE A 132 23.25 20.58 -35.18
N PHE A 133 23.50 21.78 -34.67
CA PHE A 133 24.84 22.36 -34.59
C PHE A 133 25.72 21.69 -33.52
N SER A 134 25.12 21.20 -32.43
CA SER A 134 25.80 20.35 -31.44
C SER A 134 26.16 18.98 -32.01
N PHE A 135 25.29 18.39 -32.85
CA PHE A 135 25.59 17.17 -33.61
C PHE A 135 26.76 17.39 -34.58
N LEU A 136 26.89 18.61 -35.12
CA LEU A 136 28.02 19.03 -35.95
C LEU A 136 29.25 19.50 -35.13
N HIS A 137 29.26 19.37 -33.80
CA HIS A 137 30.36 19.76 -32.91
C HIS A 137 30.74 21.26 -32.92
N ILE A 138 29.88 22.15 -33.44
CA ILE A 138 30.23 23.57 -33.65
C ILE A 138 29.91 24.46 -32.43
N LEU A 139 28.97 24.05 -31.56
CA LEU A 139 28.55 24.85 -30.40
C LEU A 139 28.58 24.07 -29.09
N PRO A 140 29.14 24.64 -27.99
CA PRO A 140 29.10 24.01 -26.67
C PRO A 140 27.70 24.11 -26.06
N THR A 141 27.13 22.97 -25.66
CA THR A 141 25.83 22.92 -24.99
C THR A 141 25.86 23.67 -23.66
N ARG A 142 25.05 24.73 -23.50
CA ARG A 142 24.91 25.49 -22.24
C ARG A 142 24.00 24.81 -21.21
N LYS A 143 24.10 23.49 -21.08
CA LYS A 143 23.42 22.74 -20.01
C LYS A 143 24.29 22.81 -18.76
N LYS A 144 23.75 23.32 -17.66
CA LYS A 144 24.44 23.28 -16.37
C LYS A 144 23.76 22.22 -15.51
N GLN A 145 24.54 21.26 -15.05
CA GLN A 145 24.06 20.31 -14.04
C GLN A 145 24.01 21.01 -12.69
N PHE A 146 22.89 20.86 -12.00
CA PHE A 146 22.78 21.22 -10.60
C PHE A 146 22.30 20.01 -9.81
N SER A 147 22.86 19.85 -8.62
CA SER A 147 22.59 18.69 -7.78
C SER A 147 21.44 19.00 -6.82
N ILE A 148 20.40 18.17 -6.86
CA ILE A 148 19.22 18.23 -5.98
C ILE A 148 19.52 17.55 -4.65
N LEU A 149 20.03 16.32 -4.70
CA LEU A 149 20.46 15.55 -3.53
C LEU A 149 21.95 15.25 -3.63
N LYS A 150 22.67 15.46 -2.53
CA LYS A 150 24.12 15.27 -2.43
C LYS A 150 24.43 14.30 -1.30
N ASP A 151 24.98 13.15 -1.65
CA ASP A 151 25.54 12.13 -0.77
C ASP A 151 24.62 11.75 0.41
N VAL A 152 23.36 11.46 0.11
CA VAL A 152 22.35 11.16 1.14
C VAL A 152 22.36 9.67 1.44
N SER A 153 22.48 9.31 2.72
CA SER A 153 22.51 7.91 3.19
C SER A 153 21.60 7.70 4.40
N GLY A 154 20.97 6.53 4.52
CA GLY A 154 20.06 6.22 5.62
C GLY A 154 19.27 4.93 5.44
N ILE A 155 18.46 4.61 6.46
CA ILE A 155 17.69 3.36 6.54
C ILE A 155 16.28 3.66 7.04
N ILE A 156 15.27 3.15 6.34
CA ILE A 156 13.86 3.13 6.75
C ILE A 156 13.54 1.71 7.21
N LYS A 157 13.29 1.57 8.52
CA LYS A 157 13.00 0.28 9.14
C LYS A 157 11.51 -0.08 9.04
N PRO A 158 11.16 -1.37 8.87
CA PRO A 158 9.77 -1.80 8.87
C PRO A 158 9.09 -1.54 10.21
N GLY A 159 7.77 -1.34 10.19
CA GLY A 159 6.94 -1.16 11.38
C GLY A 159 7.14 0.18 12.09
N ARG A 160 7.76 1.17 11.43
CA ARG A 160 7.96 2.52 11.96
C ARG A 160 7.43 3.58 11.00
N MET A 161 6.89 4.64 11.56
CA MET A 161 6.58 5.86 10.81
C MET A 161 7.83 6.74 10.79
N THR A 162 8.30 7.12 9.60
CA THR A 162 9.45 8.02 9.42
C THR A 162 8.98 9.36 8.86
N LEU A 163 9.29 10.44 9.58
CA LEU A 163 8.95 11.80 9.18
C LEU A 163 10.15 12.48 8.53
N LEU A 164 9.99 12.94 7.28
CA LEU A 164 11.02 13.68 6.55
C LEU A 164 10.69 15.19 6.54
N LEU A 165 11.50 15.98 7.26
CA LEU A 165 11.33 17.43 7.36
C LEU A 165 12.45 18.19 6.64
N GLY A 166 12.11 19.36 6.10
CA GLY A 166 13.07 20.24 5.45
C GLY A 166 12.40 21.46 4.83
N PRO A 167 13.17 22.52 4.50
CA PRO A 167 12.63 23.74 3.88
C PRO A 167 12.05 23.47 2.48
N PRO A 168 11.21 24.37 1.93
CA PRO A 168 10.76 24.24 0.54
C PRO A 168 11.97 24.12 -0.41
N SER A 169 11.83 23.33 -1.47
CA SER A 169 12.89 23.03 -2.44
C SER A 169 14.10 22.22 -1.92
N SER A 170 14.03 21.62 -0.73
CA SER A 170 15.12 20.80 -0.19
C SER A 170 15.25 19.39 -0.80
N GLY A 171 14.50 19.06 -1.85
CA GLY A 171 14.55 17.75 -2.51
C GLY A 171 13.80 16.61 -1.81
N LYS A 172 12.90 16.89 -0.85
CA LYS A 172 12.12 15.84 -0.14
C LYS A 172 11.30 14.97 -1.07
N THR A 173 10.51 15.61 -1.94
CA THR A 173 9.70 14.91 -2.95
C THR A 173 10.58 14.08 -3.86
N THR A 174 11.74 14.62 -4.29
CA THR A 174 12.72 13.91 -5.11
C THR A 174 13.29 12.68 -4.39
N LEU A 175 13.59 12.79 -3.09
CA LEU A 175 14.04 11.66 -2.27
C LEU A 175 12.96 10.57 -2.17
N LEU A 176 11.71 10.94 -1.89
CA LEU A 176 10.60 9.98 -1.79
C LEU A 176 10.33 9.27 -3.13
N LEU A 177 10.36 10.01 -4.25
CA LEU A 177 10.20 9.46 -5.59
C LEU A 177 11.37 8.53 -5.97
N ALA A 178 12.60 8.90 -5.60
CA ALA A 178 13.77 8.07 -5.83
C ALA A 178 13.69 6.76 -5.06
N LEU A 179 13.31 6.81 -3.78
CA LEU A 179 13.09 5.62 -2.98
C LEU A 179 11.97 4.78 -3.56
N ALA A 180 10.84 5.37 -3.96
CA ALA A 180 9.71 4.63 -4.56
C ALA A 180 9.96 4.09 -5.98
N GLY A 181 11.15 4.32 -6.58
CA GLY A 181 11.44 3.93 -7.96
C GLY A 181 10.59 4.65 -9.00
N LYS A 182 10.12 5.86 -8.69
CA LYS A 182 9.30 6.73 -9.57
C LYS A 182 10.02 8.04 -9.92
N LEU A 183 11.35 8.04 -9.88
CA LEU A 183 12.14 9.22 -10.24
C LEU A 183 11.97 9.55 -11.73
N ASP A 184 11.91 10.84 -12.06
CA ASP A 184 11.86 11.31 -13.45
C ASP A 184 13.09 10.79 -14.23
N PRO A 185 12.91 10.14 -15.39
CA PRO A 185 14.02 9.60 -16.19
C PRO A 185 15.00 10.67 -16.69
N ASN A 186 14.62 11.95 -16.69
CA ASN A 186 15.51 13.06 -17.06
C ASN A 186 16.51 13.42 -15.95
N LEU A 187 16.32 12.91 -14.73
CA LEU A 187 17.22 13.12 -13.61
C LEU A 187 18.32 12.05 -13.60
N LYS A 188 19.56 12.47 -13.34
CA LYS A 188 20.68 11.56 -13.18
C LYS A 188 20.70 11.04 -11.75
N PHE A 189 20.50 9.74 -11.62
CA PHE A 189 20.55 9.02 -10.35
C PHE A 189 21.91 8.33 -10.19
N SER A 190 22.55 8.51 -9.04
CA SER A 190 23.72 7.73 -8.61
C SER A 190 23.64 7.38 -7.13
N GLY A 191 24.40 6.36 -6.72
CA GLY A 191 24.28 5.73 -5.40
C GLY A 191 23.53 4.42 -5.46
N ARG A 192 23.13 3.90 -4.30
CA ARG A 192 22.46 2.61 -4.16
C ARG A 192 21.19 2.73 -3.33
N VAL A 193 20.13 2.03 -3.75
CA VAL A 193 18.92 1.83 -2.94
C VAL A 193 18.61 0.33 -2.96
N THR A 194 18.44 -0.24 -1.76
CA THR A 194 18.16 -1.67 -1.58
C THR A 194 16.88 -1.88 -0.77
N TYR A 195 16.17 -2.94 -1.12
CA TYR A 195 14.96 -3.44 -0.46
C TYR A 195 15.27 -4.80 0.14
N ASN A 196 15.35 -4.92 1.47
CA ASN A 196 15.80 -6.13 2.16
C ASN A 196 17.14 -6.68 1.60
N GLY A 197 18.06 -5.81 1.21
CA GLY A 197 19.36 -6.18 0.62
C GLY A 197 19.37 -6.36 -0.90
N HIS A 198 18.21 -6.38 -1.57
CA HIS A 198 18.13 -6.49 -3.02
C HIS A 198 18.14 -5.12 -3.69
N ASP A 199 18.96 -4.95 -4.73
CA ASP A 199 19.02 -3.71 -5.51
C ASP A 199 17.73 -3.47 -6.30
N MET A 200 17.42 -2.20 -6.61
CA MET A 200 16.26 -1.79 -7.42
C MET A 200 16.22 -2.38 -8.86
N ARG A 201 17.28 -3.06 -9.29
CA ARG A 201 17.33 -3.78 -10.58
C ARG A 201 16.85 -5.22 -10.47
N GLU A 202 16.99 -5.83 -9.29
CA GLU A 202 16.60 -7.21 -9.00
C GLU A 202 15.17 -7.28 -8.47
N PHE A 203 14.73 -6.20 -7.85
CA PHE A 203 13.43 -6.04 -7.24
C PHE A 203 12.65 -4.94 -7.95
N VAL A 204 11.32 -5.05 -8.05
CA VAL A 204 10.44 -4.02 -8.63
C VAL A 204 9.93 -3.14 -7.49
N PRO A 205 10.52 -1.95 -7.23
CA PRO A 205 10.18 -1.11 -6.07
C PRO A 205 8.70 -0.78 -5.99
N GLN A 206 8.06 -0.59 -7.15
CA GLN A 206 6.65 -0.20 -7.27
C GLN A 206 5.67 -1.27 -6.75
N ARG A 207 6.14 -2.50 -6.49
CA ARG A 207 5.34 -3.56 -5.86
C ARG A 207 5.39 -3.55 -4.33
N ALA A 208 6.41 -2.93 -3.74
CA ALA A 208 6.56 -2.80 -2.28
C ALA A 208 6.36 -1.38 -1.77
N ALA A 209 6.65 -0.38 -2.60
CA ALA A 209 6.55 1.02 -2.27
C ALA A 209 5.50 1.69 -3.16
N ALA A 210 4.50 2.29 -2.51
CA ALA A 210 3.55 3.18 -3.15
C ALA A 210 3.87 4.62 -2.78
N TYR A 211 3.94 5.48 -3.79
CA TYR A 211 4.03 6.93 -3.60
C TYR A 211 2.63 7.52 -3.77
N VAL A 212 2.17 8.27 -2.77
CA VAL A 212 0.93 9.06 -2.79
C VAL A 212 1.34 10.51 -3.02
N ASP A 213 0.84 11.10 -4.10
CA ASP A 213 1.16 12.48 -4.48
C ASP A 213 0.42 13.48 -3.58
N GLN A 214 0.85 14.74 -3.62
CA GLN A 214 0.17 15.85 -2.95
C GLN A 214 -1.19 16.16 -3.59
N TYR A 215 -1.38 15.83 -4.87
CA TYR A 215 -2.62 16.04 -5.59
C TYR A 215 -3.38 14.73 -5.77
N ASP A 216 -4.62 14.70 -5.27
CA ASP A 216 -5.53 13.59 -5.48
C ASP A 216 -6.19 13.69 -6.86
N LEU A 217 -5.84 12.77 -7.76
CA LEU A 217 -6.50 12.60 -9.04
C LEU A 217 -7.66 11.61 -8.87
N HIS A 218 -8.85 12.12 -8.56
CA HIS A 218 -10.08 11.32 -8.52
C HIS A 218 -11.07 11.76 -9.60
N ILE A 219 -11.84 10.81 -10.13
CA ILE A 219 -12.96 11.08 -11.04
C ILE A 219 -14.15 11.50 -10.18
N GLY A 220 -14.65 12.72 -10.34
CA GLY A 220 -15.72 13.29 -9.49
C GLY A 220 -17.09 12.68 -9.75
N GLU A 221 -17.27 12.08 -10.93
CA GLU A 221 -18.49 11.44 -11.37
C GLU A 221 -18.66 10.01 -10.83
N MET A 222 -17.62 9.44 -10.20
CA MET A 222 -17.63 8.09 -9.64
C MET A 222 -17.83 8.11 -8.13
N THR A 223 -18.67 7.20 -7.64
CA THR A 223 -18.76 6.92 -6.20
C THR A 223 -17.48 6.24 -5.70
N VAL A 224 -17.17 6.36 -4.40
CA VAL A 224 -16.02 5.67 -3.76
C VAL A 224 -16.01 4.17 -4.09
N ARG A 225 -17.19 3.53 -4.08
CA ARG A 225 -17.35 2.12 -4.41
C ARG A 225 -16.93 1.82 -5.84
N GLU A 226 -17.34 2.65 -6.80
CA GLU A 226 -16.99 2.48 -8.21
C GLU A 226 -15.49 2.71 -8.42
N THR A 227 -14.91 3.71 -7.77
CA THR A 227 -13.47 4.01 -7.85
C THR A 227 -12.63 2.85 -7.32
N LEU A 228 -12.99 2.30 -6.16
CA LEU A 228 -12.31 1.12 -5.59
C LEU A 228 -12.51 -0.12 -6.46
N ALA A 229 -13.73 -0.33 -6.99
CA ALA A 229 -14.01 -1.46 -7.88
C ALA A 229 -13.24 -1.37 -9.20
N PHE A 230 -13.11 -0.17 -9.77
CA PHE A 230 -12.32 0.10 -10.96
C PHE A 230 -10.82 -0.14 -10.69
N SER A 231 -10.29 0.42 -9.60
CA SER A 231 -8.90 0.20 -9.18
C SER A 231 -8.58 -1.28 -9.00
N ALA A 232 -9.45 -2.03 -8.30
CA ALA A 232 -9.29 -3.47 -8.09
C ALA A 232 -9.28 -4.28 -9.40
N ARG A 233 -10.04 -3.85 -10.43
CA ARG A 233 -10.03 -4.48 -11.75
C ARG A 233 -8.74 -4.17 -12.52
N CYS A 234 -8.22 -2.95 -12.40
CA CYS A 234 -6.98 -2.52 -13.06
C CYS A 234 -5.71 -3.11 -12.44
N GLN A 235 -5.67 -3.27 -11.12
CA GLN A 235 -4.51 -3.84 -10.42
C GLN A 235 -4.35 -5.35 -10.67
N GLY A 236 -5.37 -6.00 -11.25
CA GLY A 236 -5.41 -7.43 -11.52
C GLY A 236 -5.48 -8.27 -10.25
N VAL A 237 -6.11 -9.44 -10.32
CA VAL A 237 -5.85 -10.47 -9.31
C VAL A 237 -4.44 -10.98 -9.59
N GLY A 238 -3.45 -10.57 -8.80
CA GLY A 238 -2.08 -11.00 -8.98
C GLY A 238 -2.03 -12.52 -9.14
N SER A 239 -1.70 -12.99 -10.35
CA SER A 239 -1.33 -14.38 -10.54
C SER A 239 -0.17 -14.62 -9.59
N ARG A 240 -0.37 -15.44 -8.56
CA ARG A 240 0.73 -16.06 -7.83
C ARG A 240 1.51 -16.80 -8.91
N TYR A 241 2.60 -16.21 -9.38
CA TYR A 241 3.53 -16.87 -10.27
C TYR A 241 3.91 -18.18 -9.59
N GLY A 242 3.50 -19.29 -10.20
CA GLY A 242 3.81 -20.61 -9.70
C GLY A 242 5.32 -20.74 -9.56
N SER A 243 5.75 -21.23 -8.41
CA SER A 243 7.11 -21.68 -8.16
C SER A 243 7.54 -22.63 -9.29
N LYS A 244 8.32 -22.11 -10.23
CA LYS A 244 9.13 -22.89 -11.16
C LYS A 244 10.51 -22.28 -11.19
N GLN A 245 11.27 -22.59 -10.14
CA GLN A 245 12.70 -22.82 -10.22
C GLN A 245 13.03 -23.73 -9.05
N GLY A 246 13.36 -24.97 -9.38
CA GLY A 246 13.92 -25.92 -8.43
C GLY A 246 15.22 -25.33 -7.90
N LEU A 247 15.20 -24.93 -6.63
CA LEU A 247 16.43 -24.86 -5.85
C LEU A 247 16.68 -26.29 -5.39
N ASN A 248 17.66 -26.93 -6.03
CA ASN A 248 18.24 -28.18 -5.57
C ASN A 248 18.69 -27.98 -4.12
N ILE A 249 18.01 -28.68 -3.22
CA ILE A 249 18.48 -28.96 -1.88
C ILE A 249 19.49 -30.09 -2.08
N GLU A 250 20.78 -29.77 -2.23
CA GLU A 250 21.88 -30.74 -1.96
C GLU A 250 23.29 -30.15 -1.84
N ASP A 251 23.56 -28.86 -2.12
CA ASP A 251 24.94 -28.31 -2.06
C ASP A 251 25.31 -27.57 -0.74
N LEU A 252 24.87 -28.07 0.42
CA LEU A 252 25.39 -27.61 1.73
C LEU A 252 25.87 -28.78 2.60
N SER A 253 26.76 -29.59 2.03
CA SER A 253 27.58 -30.57 2.75
C SER A 253 28.91 -30.75 2.02
N SER A 254 29.82 -29.79 2.15
CA SER A 254 31.29 -29.94 2.09
C SER A 254 31.95 -28.65 2.54
#